data_AF-A0A2I3SNT9-F1
#
_entry.id   AF-A0A2I3SNT9-F1
#
_cell.length_a   1.000
_cell.length_b   1.000
_cell.length_c   1.000
_cell.angle_alpha   90.00
_cell.angle_beta   90.00
_cell.angle_gamma   90.00
#
_symmetry.space_group_name_H-M   'P 1'
#
loop_
_entity.id
_entity.type
_entity.pdbx_description
1 polymer ?
#
loop_
_entity_poly.entity_id
_entity_poly.type
_entity_poly.pdbx_seq_one_letter_code
_entity_poly.pdbx_strand_id
1 'polypeptide(L)'
;MRPEGPLQQGSCGVGRAAQALVELEPVNAPVRKAFSRQREKMERRRKPHLDHRGAIIQSVPGFWANVIAHHPQMSPLITDEDEDMLSYMIHLEVEEVKHPVHLCKIMLLFQSNPYFQNKVITKEYLVNITEYRASHSTPIDWYPDYEVEAYHCRHHNRSLNSSTAAWVTILSPDEILCKDLWRNPLQYYKRMKPPEEGTEISGYSQMLS
;
A
#
# COMPACT_ATOMS: atom_id res chain seq x y z
N MET A 1 6.41 -57.83 28.37
CA MET A 1 5.47 -56.79 28.85
C MET A 1 6.31 -55.60 29.32
N ARG A 2 6.45 -54.54 28.51
CA ARG A 2 7.04 -53.26 28.96
C ARG A 2 5.92 -52.40 29.56
N PRO A 3 6.14 -51.67 30.67
CA PRO A 3 5.24 -50.59 31.03
C PRO A 3 5.58 -49.35 30.18
N GLU A 4 4.59 -48.89 29.45
CA GLU A 4 4.52 -47.57 28.82
C GLU A 4 4.71 -46.49 29.91
N GLY A 5 5.71 -45.64 29.75
CA GLY A 5 5.89 -44.46 30.59
C GLY A 5 4.93 -43.34 30.17
N PRO A 6 4.38 -42.54 31.11
CA PRO A 6 3.42 -41.51 30.74
C PRO A 6 4.11 -40.32 30.05
N LEU A 7 3.92 -40.23 28.73
CA LEU A 7 4.08 -38.99 27.96
C LEU A 7 2.94 -38.02 28.33
N GLN A 8 3.03 -37.35 29.48
CA GLN A 8 2.03 -36.35 29.90
C GLN A 8 2.61 -35.00 30.37
N GLN A 9 3.87 -34.69 30.08
CA GLN A 9 4.44 -33.38 30.44
C GLN A 9 4.22 -32.28 29.39
N GLY A 10 3.79 -32.61 28.16
CA GLY A 10 3.57 -31.61 27.09
C GLY A 10 2.28 -30.79 27.22
N SER A 11 1.26 -31.30 27.92
CA SER A 11 -0.08 -30.67 28.02
C SER A 11 -0.15 -29.55 29.07
N CYS A 12 0.63 -29.67 30.15
CA CYS A 12 0.59 -28.74 31.28
C CYS A 12 1.22 -27.37 30.94
N GLY A 13 2.29 -27.34 30.15
CA GLY A 13 2.98 -26.11 29.78
C GLY A 13 2.16 -25.20 28.88
N VAL A 14 1.54 -25.76 27.84
CA VAL A 14 0.70 -25.02 26.88
C VAL A 14 -0.55 -24.46 27.56
N GLY A 15 -1.20 -25.24 28.43
CA GLY A 15 -2.35 -24.77 29.19
C GLY A 15 -2.03 -23.59 30.12
N ARG A 16 -0.89 -23.65 30.83
CA ARG A 16 -0.44 -22.54 31.67
C ARG A 16 -0.05 -21.30 30.88
N ALA A 17 0.56 -21.47 29.71
CA ALA A 17 0.86 -20.36 28.81
C ALA A 17 -0.42 -19.69 28.27
N ALA A 18 -1.41 -20.49 27.86
CA ALA A 18 -2.71 -19.97 27.44
C ALA A 18 -3.43 -19.20 28.56
N GLN A 19 -3.37 -19.71 29.79
CA GLN A 19 -3.95 -19.02 30.94
C GLN A 19 -3.24 -17.69 31.24
N ALA A 20 -1.91 -17.65 31.16
CA ALA A 20 -1.15 -16.41 31.28
C ALA A 20 -1.52 -15.38 30.20
N LEU A 21 -1.77 -15.82 28.95
CA LEU A 21 -2.25 -14.93 27.89
C LEU A 21 -3.64 -14.35 28.18
N VAL A 22 -4.56 -15.15 28.75
CA VAL A 22 -5.89 -14.68 29.15
C VAL A 22 -5.79 -13.66 30.29
N GLU A 23 -4.89 -13.86 31.25
CA GLU A 23 -4.66 -12.93 32.36
C GLU A 23 -4.07 -11.58 31.90
N LEU A 24 -3.43 -11.53 30.72
CA LEU A 24 -2.96 -10.28 30.11
C LEU A 24 -4.08 -9.47 29.43
N GLU A 25 -5.21 -10.09 29.07
CA GLU A 25 -6.29 -9.40 28.34
C GLU A 25 -6.87 -8.18 29.07
N PRO A 26 -7.11 -8.19 30.40
CA PRO A 26 -7.55 -7.01 31.13
C PRO A 26 -6.58 -5.81 31.05
N VAL A 27 -5.28 -6.06 30.82
CA VAL A 27 -4.25 -5.03 30.64
C VAL A 27 -4.18 -4.60 29.17
N ASN A 28 -4.23 -5.55 28.24
CA ASN A 28 -4.11 -5.30 26.80
C ASN A 28 -5.35 -4.63 26.20
N ALA A 29 -6.55 -5.00 26.64
CA ALA A 29 -7.80 -4.54 26.04
C ALA A 29 -8.03 -3.01 26.20
N PRO A 30 -7.81 -2.38 27.38
CA PRO A 30 -7.91 -0.93 27.52
C PRO A 30 -6.91 -0.19 26.63
N VAL A 31 -5.67 -0.69 26.55
CA VAL A 31 -4.60 -0.09 25.73
C VAL A 31 -4.97 -0.16 24.25
N ARG A 32 -5.39 -1.33 23.74
CA ARG A 32 -5.89 -1.49 22.37
C ARG A 32 -7.06 -0.56 22.07
N LYS A 33 -8.00 -0.42 23.01
CA LYS A 33 -9.15 0.48 22.87
C LYS A 33 -8.73 1.96 22.83
N ALA A 34 -7.77 2.37 23.67
CA ALA A 34 -7.23 3.72 23.67
C ALA A 34 -6.49 4.04 22.36
N PHE A 35 -5.62 3.14 21.88
CA PHE A 35 -4.96 3.27 20.58
C PHE A 35 -5.95 3.36 19.43
N SER A 36 -7.00 2.52 19.42
CA SER A 36 -8.05 2.55 18.40
C SER A 36 -8.76 3.91 18.36
N ARG A 37 -9.20 4.42 19.53
CA ARG A 37 -9.84 5.73 19.65
C ARG A 37 -8.94 6.87 19.20
N GLN A 38 -7.68 6.84 19.60
CA GLN A 38 -6.71 7.86 19.21
C GLN A 38 -6.47 7.85 17.70
N ARG A 39 -6.33 6.67 17.09
CA ARG A 39 -6.14 6.51 15.65
C ARG A 39 -7.36 7.03 14.87
N GLU A 40 -8.57 6.70 15.30
CA GLU A 40 -9.82 7.20 14.69
C GLU A 40 -9.90 8.74 14.76
N LYS A 41 -9.54 9.34 15.90
CA LYS A 41 -9.48 10.80 16.04
C LYS A 41 -8.48 11.42 15.06
N MET A 42 -7.30 10.83 14.90
CA MET A 42 -6.31 11.33 13.94
C MET A 42 -6.79 11.20 12.49
N GLU A 43 -7.40 10.08 12.14
CA GLU A 43 -7.95 9.85 10.80
C GLU A 43 -9.05 10.83 10.45
N ARG A 44 -10.03 11.03 11.34
CA ARG A 44 -11.09 12.04 11.16
C ARG A 44 -10.51 13.44 10.91
N ARG A 45 -9.43 13.79 11.61
CA ARG A 45 -8.72 15.06 11.41
C ARG A 45 -7.95 15.10 10.09
N ARG A 46 -7.34 13.99 9.66
CA ARG A 46 -6.54 13.92 8.42
C ARG A 46 -7.40 13.87 7.17
N LYS A 47 -8.57 13.24 7.22
CA LYS A 47 -9.45 13.05 6.06
C LYS A 47 -9.69 14.31 5.22
N PRO A 48 -10.15 15.45 5.77
CA PRO A 48 -10.38 16.65 4.96
C PRO A 48 -9.10 17.16 4.27
N HIS A 49 -7.94 17.01 4.91
CA HIS A 49 -6.65 17.40 4.30
C HIS A 49 -6.21 16.43 3.19
N LEU A 50 -6.48 15.13 3.35
CA LEU A 50 -6.20 14.12 2.32
C LEU A 50 -7.15 14.28 1.13
N ASP A 51 -8.43 14.55 1.38
CA ASP A 51 -9.43 14.81 0.34
C ASP A 51 -9.05 16.09 -0.44
N HIS A 52 -8.67 17.17 0.26
CA HIS A 52 -8.20 18.41 -0.37
C HIS A 52 -6.91 18.19 -1.18
N ARG A 53 -5.94 17.44 -0.64
CA ARG A 53 -4.72 17.05 -1.37
C ARG A 53 -5.07 16.24 -2.61
N GLY A 54 -6.00 15.31 -2.51
CA GLY A 54 -6.48 14.50 -3.62
C GLY A 54 -7.04 15.35 -4.75
N ALA A 55 -7.88 16.33 -4.43
CA ALA A 55 -8.44 17.28 -5.40
C ALA A 55 -7.36 18.12 -6.11
N ILE A 56 -6.33 18.57 -5.39
CA ILE A 56 -5.19 19.28 -6.00
C ILE A 56 -4.41 18.34 -6.93
N ILE A 57 -4.07 17.14 -6.47
CA ILE A 57 -3.29 16.18 -7.26
C ILE A 57 -4.02 15.77 -8.54
N GLN A 58 -5.34 15.64 -8.52
CA GLN A 58 -6.15 15.34 -9.71
C GLN A 58 -5.99 16.41 -10.81
N SER A 59 -5.64 17.65 -10.46
CA SER A 59 -5.38 18.73 -11.43
C SER A 59 -3.97 18.67 -12.06
N VAL A 60 -3.11 17.73 -11.63
CA VAL A 60 -1.75 17.54 -12.13
C VAL A 60 -1.68 16.22 -12.94
N PRO A 61 -1.75 16.29 -14.28
CA PRO A 61 -1.69 15.10 -15.12
C PRO A 61 -0.41 14.30 -14.89
N GLY A 62 -0.52 12.96 -14.90
CA GLY A 62 0.62 12.06 -14.74
C GLY A 62 1.29 12.09 -13.35
N PHE A 63 0.73 12.79 -12.36
CA PHE A 63 1.35 12.93 -11.05
C PHE A 63 1.69 11.58 -10.40
N TRP A 64 0.73 10.66 -10.34
CA TRP A 64 0.93 9.37 -9.70
C TRP A 64 1.88 8.48 -10.50
N ALA A 65 1.77 8.47 -11.84
CA ALA A 65 2.72 7.77 -12.71
C ALA A 65 4.15 8.21 -12.41
N ASN A 66 4.37 9.52 -12.38
CA ASN A 66 5.68 10.11 -12.10
C ASN A 66 6.20 9.73 -10.70
N VAL A 67 5.35 9.84 -9.69
CA VAL A 67 5.71 9.51 -8.30
C VAL A 67 6.11 8.05 -8.15
N ILE A 68 5.38 7.13 -8.79
CA ILE A 68 5.69 5.70 -8.73
C ILE A 68 6.98 5.41 -9.53
N ALA A 69 7.12 5.94 -10.74
CA ALA A 69 8.30 5.76 -11.59
C ALA A 69 9.61 6.28 -10.95
N HIS A 70 9.53 7.28 -10.05
CA HIS A 70 10.70 7.86 -9.38
C HIS A 70 10.94 7.34 -7.95
N HIS A 71 10.12 6.41 -7.48
CA HIS A 71 10.30 5.82 -6.16
C HIS A 71 11.48 4.83 -6.19
N PRO A 72 12.48 4.93 -5.28
CA PRO A 72 13.72 4.15 -5.34
C PRO A 72 13.56 2.63 -5.46
N GLN A 73 12.50 2.08 -4.86
CA GLN A 73 12.22 0.64 -4.91
C GLN A 73 11.29 0.24 -6.06
N MET A 74 10.56 1.19 -6.65
CA MET A 74 9.62 0.90 -7.75
C MET A 74 10.24 1.19 -9.12
N SER A 75 11.06 2.23 -9.22
CA SER A 75 11.70 2.65 -10.48
C SER A 75 12.45 1.52 -11.20
N PRO A 76 13.17 0.60 -10.52
CA PRO A 76 13.87 -0.49 -11.22
C PRO A 76 12.93 -1.62 -11.69
N LEU A 77 11.67 -1.59 -11.24
CA LEU A 77 10.66 -2.63 -11.48
C LEU A 77 9.61 -2.20 -12.51
N ILE A 78 9.64 -0.93 -12.92
CA ILE A 78 8.75 -0.33 -13.90
C ILE A 78 9.49 -0.28 -15.23
N THR A 79 8.84 -0.76 -16.27
CA THR A 79 9.29 -0.62 -17.66
C THR A 79 8.63 0.56 -18.34
N ASP A 80 9.10 0.91 -19.53
CA ASP A 80 8.52 1.96 -20.36
C ASP A 80 7.02 1.71 -20.66
N GLU A 81 6.61 0.45 -20.83
CA GLU A 81 5.21 0.09 -21.06
C GLU A 81 4.37 0.24 -19.79
N ASP A 82 4.92 -0.16 -18.63
CA ASP A 82 4.28 0.05 -17.34
C ASP A 82 4.13 1.54 -17.03
N GLU A 83 5.11 2.38 -17.39
CA GLU A 83 5.05 3.83 -17.26
C GLU A 83 3.95 4.43 -18.14
N ASP A 84 3.83 3.99 -19.41
CA ASP A 84 2.76 4.43 -20.29
C ASP A 84 1.39 4.03 -19.75
N MET A 85 1.21 2.78 -19.30
CA MET A 85 -0.01 2.34 -18.61
C MET A 85 -0.35 3.20 -17.39
N LEU A 86 0.64 3.47 -16.54
CA LEU A 86 0.48 4.31 -15.34
C LEU A 86 0.17 5.76 -15.70
N SER A 87 0.56 6.25 -16.88
CA SER A 87 0.24 7.61 -17.34
C SER A 87 -1.27 7.87 -17.44
N TYR A 88 -2.06 6.82 -17.68
CA TYR A 88 -3.53 6.87 -17.69
C TYR A 88 -4.15 6.88 -16.28
N MET A 89 -3.35 6.78 -15.23
CA MET A 89 -3.82 6.83 -13.85
C MET A 89 -4.19 8.27 -13.46
N ILE A 90 -5.47 8.46 -13.14
CA ILE A 90 -6.01 9.77 -12.75
C ILE A 90 -6.02 9.97 -11.24
N HIS A 91 -6.10 8.89 -10.46
CA HIS A 91 -6.21 9.00 -9.02
C HIS A 91 -5.73 7.74 -8.29
N LEU A 92 -5.14 7.97 -7.12
CA LEU A 92 -4.84 6.94 -6.13
C LEU A 92 -5.68 7.25 -4.88
N GLU A 93 -6.38 6.26 -4.37
CA GLU A 93 -7.10 6.36 -3.11
C GLU A 93 -6.76 5.17 -2.20
N VAL A 94 -6.69 5.42 -0.90
CA VAL A 94 -6.45 4.40 0.12
C VAL A 94 -7.51 4.55 1.21
N GLU A 95 -8.32 3.50 1.36
CA GLU A 95 -9.37 3.40 2.38
C GLU A 95 -9.01 2.36 3.44
N GLU A 96 -9.20 2.69 4.73
CA GLU A 96 -9.09 1.73 5.83
C GLU A 96 -10.48 1.39 6.39
N VAL A 97 -10.93 0.15 6.21
CA VAL A 97 -12.12 -0.41 6.87
C VAL A 97 -11.66 -1.13 8.14
N LYS A 98 -12.30 -0.87 9.29
CA LYS A 98 -11.78 -1.34 10.60
C LYS A 98 -12.65 -2.39 11.29
N HIS A 99 -13.89 -2.54 10.84
CA HIS A 99 -14.88 -3.42 11.45
C HIS A 99 -15.63 -4.20 10.36
N PRO A 100 -15.85 -5.52 10.51
CA PRO A 100 -15.41 -6.40 11.62
C PRO A 100 -13.92 -6.78 11.57
N VAL A 101 -13.24 -6.53 10.45
CA VAL A 101 -11.81 -6.81 10.25
C VAL A 101 -11.13 -5.54 9.79
N HIS A 102 -9.84 -5.37 10.13
CA HIS A 102 -9.04 -4.27 9.64
C HIS A 102 -8.53 -4.60 8.23
N LEU A 103 -9.07 -3.89 7.25
CA LEU A 103 -8.81 -4.05 5.82
C LEU A 103 -8.31 -2.71 5.26
N CYS A 104 -7.18 -2.74 4.57
CA CYS A 104 -6.68 -1.63 3.78
C CYS A 104 -7.00 -1.90 2.31
N LYS A 105 -7.78 -1.00 1.69
CA LYS A 105 -8.18 -1.06 0.30
C LYS A 105 -7.48 0.04 -0.47
N ILE A 106 -6.72 -0.33 -1.47
CA ILE A 106 -6.02 0.56 -2.39
C ILE A 106 -6.80 0.57 -3.69
N MET A 107 -7.13 1.75 -4.18
CA MET A 107 -7.87 1.96 -5.41
C MET A 107 -7.05 2.81 -6.37
N LEU A 108 -6.79 2.23 -7.54
CA LEU A 108 -6.08 2.87 -8.64
C LEU A 108 -7.12 3.19 -9.71
N LEU A 109 -7.38 4.46 -9.95
CA LEU A 109 -8.38 4.90 -10.92
C LEU A 109 -7.69 5.29 -12.22
N PHE A 110 -8.19 4.74 -13.32
CA PHE A 110 -7.67 4.94 -14.66
C PHE A 110 -8.72 5.60 -15.55
N GLN A 111 -8.25 6.46 -16.45
CA GLN A 111 -9.03 6.87 -17.61
C GLN A 111 -9.01 5.76 -18.68
N SER A 112 -9.80 5.95 -19.74
CA SER A 112 -9.77 5.04 -20.90
C SER A 112 -8.35 4.95 -21.45
N ASN A 113 -7.85 3.73 -21.61
CA ASN A 113 -6.49 3.44 -22.06
C ASN A 113 -6.52 2.26 -23.04
N PRO A 114 -5.48 2.05 -23.86
CA PRO A 114 -5.47 1.02 -24.89
C PRO A 114 -5.15 -0.39 -24.38
N TYR A 115 -4.84 -0.57 -23.09
CA TYR A 115 -4.31 -1.82 -22.52
C TYR A 115 -5.39 -2.70 -21.87
N PHE A 116 -6.26 -2.09 -21.07
CA PHE A 116 -7.28 -2.81 -20.32
C PHE A 116 -8.56 -1.99 -20.13
N GLN A 117 -9.67 -2.69 -19.87
CA GLN A 117 -11.00 -2.07 -19.73
C GLN A 117 -11.28 -1.51 -18.33
N ASN A 118 -10.51 -1.93 -17.32
CA ASN A 118 -10.74 -1.54 -15.93
C ASN A 118 -10.61 -0.02 -15.73
N LYS A 119 -11.67 0.61 -15.23
CA LYS A 119 -11.61 2.00 -14.74
C LYS A 119 -11.03 2.10 -13.33
N VAL A 120 -11.15 1.02 -12.55
CA VAL A 120 -10.65 0.96 -11.18
C VAL A 120 -10.02 -0.41 -10.96
N ILE A 121 -8.75 -0.41 -10.53
CA ILE A 121 -8.06 -1.61 -10.07
C ILE A 121 -7.98 -1.51 -8.55
N THR A 122 -8.60 -2.46 -7.86
CA THR A 122 -8.63 -2.50 -6.39
C THR A 122 -7.70 -3.59 -5.88
N LYS A 123 -6.99 -3.30 -4.80
CA LYS A 123 -6.22 -4.27 -4.02
C LYS A 123 -6.55 -4.15 -2.55
N GLU A 124 -6.83 -5.27 -1.90
CA GLU A 124 -7.28 -5.35 -0.52
C GLU A 124 -6.32 -6.17 0.33
N TYR A 125 -6.02 -5.65 1.52
CA TYR A 125 -5.06 -6.21 2.45
C TYR A 125 -5.68 -6.31 3.84
N LEU A 126 -5.64 -7.49 4.43
CA LEU A 126 -5.95 -7.67 5.85
C LEU A 126 -4.76 -7.13 6.66
N VAL A 127 -5.03 -6.17 7.53
CA VAL A 127 -4.01 -5.46 8.31
C VAL A 127 -4.03 -5.95 9.75
N ASN A 128 -3.02 -6.74 10.10
CA ASN A 128 -2.73 -7.13 11.47
C ASN A 128 -1.76 -6.14 12.13
N ILE A 129 -1.46 -6.35 13.42
CA ILE A 129 -0.62 -5.43 14.22
C ILE A 129 0.78 -5.26 13.60
N THR A 130 1.30 -6.30 12.96
CA THR A 130 2.68 -6.35 12.44
C THR A 130 2.75 -6.50 10.92
N GLU A 131 1.67 -6.94 10.27
CA GLU A 131 1.72 -7.44 8.89
C GLU A 131 0.47 -7.05 8.11
N TYR A 132 0.66 -6.88 6.81
CA TYR A 132 -0.40 -6.78 5.82
C TYR A 132 -0.43 -8.09 5.05
N ARG A 133 -1.62 -8.62 4.82
CA ARG A 133 -1.80 -9.86 4.07
C ARG A 133 -2.73 -9.60 2.91
N ALA A 134 -2.26 -9.83 1.69
CA ALA A 134 -3.08 -9.74 0.49
C ALA A 134 -4.33 -10.63 0.64
N SER A 135 -5.49 -10.05 0.37
CA SER A 135 -6.81 -10.70 0.52
C SER A 135 -7.53 -10.80 -0.81
N HIS A 136 -7.62 -9.69 -1.54
CA HIS A 136 -8.35 -9.62 -2.79
C HIS A 136 -7.68 -8.62 -3.74
N SER A 137 -7.73 -8.90 -5.04
CA SER A 137 -7.26 -8.01 -6.09
C SER A 137 -8.21 -8.11 -7.27
N THR A 138 -8.59 -6.97 -7.85
CA THR A 138 -9.34 -6.93 -9.10
C THR A 138 -8.53 -7.61 -10.20
N PRO A 139 -9.06 -8.63 -10.88
CA PRO A 139 -8.46 -9.16 -12.11
C PRO A 139 -8.45 -8.06 -13.17
N ILE A 140 -7.38 -7.99 -13.96
CA ILE A 140 -7.29 -7.03 -15.05
C ILE A 140 -7.86 -7.65 -16.33
N ASP A 141 -8.79 -6.93 -16.93
CA ASP A 141 -9.50 -7.23 -18.17
C ASP A 141 -8.74 -6.63 -19.35
N TRP A 142 -7.68 -7.32 -19.76
CA TRP A 142 -6.81 -6.93 -20.87
C TRP A 142 -7.54 -6.95 -22.21
N TYR A 143 -7.17 -6.06 -23.12
CA TYR A 143 -7.57 -6.19 -24.51
C TYR A 143 -6.83 -7.36 -25.18
N PRO A 144 -7.40 -7.98 -26.24
CA PRO A 144 -6.86 -9.20 -26.83
C PRO A 144 -5.39 -9.15 -27.21
N ASP A 145 -4.93 -8.00 -27.72
CA ASP A 145 -3.54 -7.79 -28.13
C ASP A 145 -2.55 -7.86 -26.94
N TYR A 146 -3.01 -7.50 -25.75
CA TYR A 146 -2.22 -7.50 -24.50
C TYR A 146 -2.48 -8.72 -23.61
N GLU A 147 -3.57 -9.45 -23.84
CA GLU A 147 -3.93 -10.64 -23.06
C GLU A 147 -2.89 -11.76 -23.21
N VAL A 148 -2.38 -11.96 -24.44
CA VAL A 148 -1.35 -12.95 -24.73
C VAL A 148 -0.06 -12.64 -23.98
N GLU A 149 0.35 -11.37 -23.97
CA GLU A 149 1.57 -10.93 -23.30
C GLU A 149 1.45 -11.00 -21.78
N ALA A 150 0.30 -10.59 -21.24
CA ALA A 150 -0.04 -10.76 -19.83
C ALA A 150 -0.05 -12.24 -19.41
N TYR A 151 -0.57 -13.14 -20.25
CA TYR A 151 -0.57 -14.57 -19.99
C TYR A 151 0.84 -15.16 -19.95
N HIS A 152 1.70 -14.79 -20.91
CA HIS A 152 3.11 -15.23 -20.92
C HIS A 152 3.86 -14.78 -19.66
N CYS A 153 3.66 -13.54 -19.21
CA CYS A 153 4.25 -13.03 -17.97
C CYS A 153 3.76 -13.76 -16.70
N ARG A 154 2.50 -14.19 -16.64
CA ARG A 154 1.95 -14.91 -15.47
C ARG A 154 2.48 -16.34 -15.31
N HIS A 155 2.80 -16.99 -16.42
CA HIS A 155 3.09 -18.43 -16.44
C HIS A 155 4.54 -18.80 -16.76
N HIS A 156 5.31 -17.91 -17.37
CA HIS A 156 6.73 -18.11 -17.61
C HIS A 156 7.52 -17.09 -16.81
N ASN A 157 8.29 -17.57 -15.84
CA ASN A 157 9.23 -16.82 -15.00
C ASN A 157 10.40 -16.26 -15.85
N ARG A 158 10.08 -15.43 -16.84
CA ARG A 158 11.04 -14.60 -17.54
C ARG A 158 11.44 -13.54 -16.52
N SER A 159 12.75 -13.43 -16.25
CA SER A 159 13.37 -12.55 -15.26
C SER A 159 12.61 -11.26 -15.05
N LEU A 160 12.58 -10.73 -13.82
CA LEU A 160 12.01 -9.45 -13.32
C LEU A 160 12.10 -8.20 -14.24
N ASN A 161 12.74 -8.31 -15.40
CA ASN A 161 13.10 -7.31 -16.38
C ASN A 161 12.25 -7.40 -17.67
N SER A 162 11.13 -8.14 -17.68
CA SER A 162 10.22 -8.28 -18.84
C SER A 162 8.76 -8.21 -18.35
N SER A 163 8.24 -6.99 -18.15
CA SER A 163 6.89 -6.72 -17.65
C SER A 163 5.80 -6.82 -18.73
N THR A 164 4.54 -7.01 -18.30
CA THR A 164 3.35 -6.28 -18.83
C THR A 164 2.30 -5.93 -17.77
N ALA A 165 2.52 -6.28 -16.50
CA ALA A 165 1.69 -5.87 -15.35
C ALA A 165 2.47 -6.05 -14.05
N ALA A 166 3.79 -5.92 -14.11
CA ALA A 166 4.68 -6.28 -13.03
C ALA A 166 4.34 -5.44 -11.80
N TRP A 167 4.10 -4.14 -11.96
CA TRP A 167 3.59 -3.27 -10.90
C TRP A 167 2.28 -3.80 -10.26
N VAL A 168 1.33 -4.34 -11.02
CA VAL A 168 0.09 -4.92 -10.44
C VAL A 168 0.38 -6.13 -9.56
N THR A 169 1.48 -6.84 -9.79
CA THR A 169 1.90 -7.96 -8.92
C THR A 169 2.90 -7.50 -7.84
N ILE A 170 3.74 -6.51 -8.14
CA ILE A 170 4.85 -5.94 -7.35
C ILE A 170 4.38 -4.87 -6.36
N LEU A 171 3.18 -4.32 -6.56
CA LEU A 171 2.41 -3.62 -5.54
C LEU A 171 1.97 -4.62 -4.45
N SER A 172 2.94 -5.33 -3.86
CA SER A 172 2.93 -5.87 -2.49
C SER A 172 3.03 -4.65 -1.57
N PRO A 173 1.91 -4.09 -1.11
CA PRO A 173 1.79 -2.67 -0.79
C PRO A 173 1.68 -2.45 0.71
N ASP A 174 2.50 -3.16 1.45
CA ASP A 174 2.44 -3.12 2.89
C ASP A 174 3.23 -1.89 3.38
N GLU A 175 4.28 -1.51 2.64
CA GLU A 175 5.16 -0.39 3.01
C GLU A 175 5.15 0.75 1.99
N ILE A 176 5.41 0.47 0.72
CA ILE A 176 5.69 1.55 -0.25
C ILE A 176 4.44 2.37 -0.53
N LEU A 177 3.34 1.76 -0.97
CA LEU A 177 2.17 2.54 -1.39
C LEU A 177 1.47 3.19 -0.18
N CYS A 178 1.23 2.43 0.88
CA CYS A 178 0.46 2.88 2.04
C CYS A 178 1.29 3.59 3.13
N LYS A 179 2.52 3.14 3.44
CA LYS A 179 3.36 3.77 4.47
C LYS A 179 4.21 4.91 3.93
N ASP A 180 4.51 4.96 2.63
CA ASP A 180 5.42 5.95 2.05
C ASP A 180 4.75 6.86 1.00
N LEU A 181 4.46 6.35 -0.19
CA LEU A 181 3.90 7.11 -1.32
C LEU A 181 2.62 7.85 -0.95
N TRP A 182 1.66 7.19 -0.29
CA TRP A 182 0.42 7.83 0.12
C TRP A 182 0.63 8.88 1.20
N ARG A 183 1.68 8.77 2.04
CA ARG A 183 1.94 9.74 3.10
C ARG A 183 2.61 10.99 2.55
N ASN A 184 3.61 10.84 1.69
CA ASN A 184 4.38 11.96 1.16
C ASN A 184 4.77 11.77 -0.32
N PRO A 185 3.81 11.86 -1.26
CA PRO A 185 4.12 11.61 -2.68
C PRO A 185 5.01 12.72 -3.28
N LEU A 186 4.99 13.92 -2.71
CA LEU A 186 5.72 15.08 -3.24
C LEU A 186 7.24 14.93 -3.19
N GLN A 187 7.78 14.12 -2.27
CA GLN A 187 9.24 13.93 -2.17
C GLN A 187 9.81 13.25 -3.43
N TYR A 188 9.03 12.36 -4.04
CA TYR A 188 9.41 11.65 -5.25
C TYR A 188 9.15 12.48 -6.51
N TYR A 189 8.11 13.32 -6.49
CA TYR A 189 7.86 14.27 -7.56
C TYR A 189 8.96 15.35 -7.67
N LYS A 190 9.48 15.87 -6.55
CA LYS A 190 10.51 16.93 -6.54
C LYS A 190 11.88 16.48 -7.01
N ARG A 191 12.21 15.18 -6.88
CA ARG A 191 13.49 14.61 -7.32
C ARG A 191 13.71 14.73 -8.84
N MET A 192 12.65 15.08 -9.57
CA MET A 192 12.65 15.29 -11.02
C MET A 192 13.16 16.68 -11.43
N LYS A 193 13.01 17.71 -10.59
CA LYS A 193 13.55 19.03 -10.91
C LYS A 193 15.05 19.05 -10.58
N PRO A 194 15.96 19.25 -11.57
CA PRO A 194 17.30 19.70 -11.22
C PRO A 194 17.16 20.99 -10.39
N PRO A 195 18.05 21.24 -9.41
CA PRO A 195 18.04 22.50 -8.70
C PRO A 195 18.17 23.61 -9.76
N GLU A 196 17.12 24.42 -9.90
CA GLU A 196 17.21 25.66 -10.68
C GLU A 196 18.32 26.48 -9.99
N GLU A 197 19.45 26.63 -10.67
CA GLU A 197 20.56 27.46 -10.21
C GLU A 197 20.05 28.88 -9.98
N GLY A 198 20.18 29.34 -8.74
CA GLY A 198 20.13 30.76 -8.38
C GLY A 198 18.74 31.36 -8.22
N THR A 199 18.31 31.54 -6.97
CA THR A 199 18.30 32.86 -6.32
C THR A 199 17.89 32.66 -4.86
N GLU A 200 18.86 32.78 -3.96
CA GLU A 200 18.60 33.15 -2.57
C GLU A 200 17.89 34.52 -2.55
N ILE A 201 16.72 34.63 -1.92
CA ILE A 201 16.45 35.73 -0.98
C ILE A 201 15.54 35.20 0.15
N SER A 202 16.18 35.02 1.32
CA SER A 202 15.75 35.45 2.66
C SER A 202 14.26 35.59 2.97
N GLY A 203 13.82 34.92 4.05
CA GLY A 203 12.82 35.51 4.94
C GLY A 203 11.74 34.60 5.53
N TYR A 204 12.10 33.52 6.23
CA TYR A 204 11.21 32.96 7.28
C TYR A 204 12.03 32.44 8.46
N SER A 205 12.58 33.37 9.23
CA SER A 205 12.92 33.15 10.63
C SER A 205 12.27 34.27 11.43
N GLN A 206 11.16 33.93 12.10
CA GLN A 206 10.57 34.53 13.31
C GLN A 206 9.06 34.45 13.25
N MET A 207 8.50 33.38 13.82
CA MET A 207 7.27 33.46 14.63
C MET A 207 7.26 32.27 15.60
N LEU A 208 8.09 32.38 16.63
CA LEU A 208 7.83 31.76 17.94
C LEU A 208 8.22 32.76 19.01
N SER A 209 7.22 33.49 19.48
CA SER A 209 7.17 34.14 20.79
C SER A 209 5.73 34.06 21.26
#